data_AF-A0A531MJM0-F1
#
_entry.id   AF-A0A531MJM0-F1
#
_cell.length_a   1.000
_cell.length_b   1.000
_cell.length_c   1.000
_cell.angle_alpha   90.00
_cell.angle_beta   90.00
_cell.angle_gamma   90.00
#
_symmetry.space_group_name_H-M   'P 1'
#
loop_
_entity.id
_entity.type
_entity.pdbx_description
1 polymer ?
#
loop_
_entity_poly.entity_id
_entity_poly.type
_entity_poly.pdbx_seq_one_letter_code
_entity_poly.pdbx_strand_id
1 'polypeptide(L)'
;AEGLAVKDGIATVGFERNHRVAQFKIDPDNMKGSFRQLDFLVPARELRQNRGFETVTHANANGQHQGGLVVVSEKSLDKSGNIYAAIIEGPHKGVFTVKRNDDFDITDGAFLPDGDLLLLERSFTMAGGLKMRLRRIYGEGVEKGAVADGPVLLQADMGYQIDNMEGLDVWARDDGALMVSLISDDNHSILQRNLYLEFILHQD
;
A
#
# COMPACT_ATOMS: atom_id res chain seq x y z
N ALA A 1 6.52 -4.64 11.01
CA ALA A 1 5.29 -3.84 10.88
C ALA A 1 5.34 -3.36 9.47
N GLU A 2 4.38 -3.77 8.66
CA GLU A 2 4.60 -3.84 7.21
C GLU A 2 3.90 -2.69 6.47
N GLY A 3 2.91 -2.05 7.10
CA GLY A 3 2.23 -0.87 6.55
C GLY A 3 1.93 0.17 7.61
N LEU A 4 1.96 1.44 7.24
CA LEU A 4 1.75 2.59 8.13
C LEU A 4 0.97 3.69 7.41
N ALA A 5 -0.10 4.16 8.05
CA ALA A 5 -0.73 5.45 7.74
C ALA A 5 -0.63 6.38 8.94
N VAL A 6 -0.42 7.67 8.69
CA VAL A 6 -0.49 8.71 9.72
C VAL A 6 -1.58 9.72 9.37
N LYS A 7 -2.50 9.96 10.29
CA LYS A 7 -3.55 10.97 10.15
C LYS A 7 -3.89 11.56 11.51
N ASP A 8 -3.93 12.89 11.60
CA ASP A 8 -4.35 13.62 12.80
C ASP A 8 -3.62 13.18 14.10
N GLY A 9 -2.30 12.93 14.00
CA GLY A 9 -1.47 12.46 15.12
C GLY A 9 -1.69 11.01 15.53
N ILE A 10 -2.40 10.23 14.72
CA ILE A 10 -2.63 8.80 14.92
C ILE A 10 -1.87 8.01 13.86
N ALA A 11 -1.02 7.09 14.30
CA ALA A 11 -0.40 6.08 13.46
C ALA A 11 -1.30 4.85 13.42
N THR A 12 -1.69 4.41 12.23
CA THR A 12 -2.37 3.14 12.01
C THR A 12 -1.41 2.16 11.34
N VAL A 13 -1.18 1.02 11.99
CA VAL A 13 -0.07 0.11 11.67
C VAL A 13 -0.60 -1.30 11.37
N GLY A 14 -0.15 -1.87 10.25
CA GLY A 14 -0.32 -3.28 9.91
C GLY A 14 0.81 -4.14 10.49
N PHE A 15 0.46 -5.27 11.12
CA PHE A 15 1.44 -6.19 11.69
C PHE A 15 1.41 -7.55 11.01
N GLU A 16 2.59 -8.13 10.81
CA GLU A 16 2.76 -9.53 10.43
C GLU A 16 2.75 -10.49 11.64
N ARG A 17 2.70 -11.80 11.36
CA ARG A 17 2.67 -12.94 12.30
C ARG A 17 1.44 -12.98 13.21
N ASN A 18 1.23 -11.94 14.01
CA ASN A 18 -0.02 -11.67 14.70
C ASN A 18 -0.81 -10.64 13.88
N HIS A 19 -1.44 -11.12 12.80
CA HIS A 19 -2.16 -10.29 11.85
C HIS A 19 -3.18 -9.40 12.55
N ARG A 20 -2.94 -8.09 12.52
CA ARG A 20 -3.82 -7.06 13.07
C ARG A 20 -3.51 -5.72 12.45
N VAL A 21 -4.50 -4.84 12.50
CA VAL A 21 -4.35 -3.41 12.24
C VAL A 21 -4.61 -2.70 13.56
N ALA A 22 -3.68 -1.86 14.02
CA ALA A 22 -3.78 -1.20 15.32
C ALA A 22 -3.40 0.26 15.26
N GLN A 23 -4.01 1.07 16.13
CA GLN A 23 -3.81 2.51 16.18
C GLN A 23 -3.04 2.93 17.42
N PHE A 24 -2.12 3.87 17.24
CA PHE A 24 -1.24 4.44 18.25
C PHE A 24 -1.35 5.97 18.18
N LYS A 25 -1.34 6.62 19.35
CA LYS A 25 -1.15 8.07 19.39
C LYS A 25 0.32 8.35 19.20
N ILE A 26 0.65 9.27 18.29
CA ILE A 26 2.03 9.73 18.09
C ILE A 26 2.31 10.77 19.17
N ASP A 27 3.18 10.40 20.11
CA ASP A 27 3.67 11.24 21.19
C ASP A 27 5.17 10.96 21.35
N PRO A 28 6.06 11.77 20.73
CA PRO A 28 7.50 11.50 20.69
C PRO A 28 8.14 11.34 22.07
N ASP A 29 7.60 12.01 23.08
CA ASP A 29 8.14 11.98 24.44
C ASP A 29 7.56 10.85 25.30
N ASN A 30 6.42 10.27 24.89
CA ASN A 30 5.66 9.34 25.73
C ASN A 30 4.85 8.30 24.95
N MET A 31 5.44 7.71 23.92
CA MET A 31 4.82 6.63 23.13
C MET A 31 4.26 5.52 24.03
N LYS A 32 2.98 5.19 23.83
CA LYS A 32 2.26 4.10 24.51
C LYS A 32 1.94 2.96 23.54
N GLY A 33 1.47 1.85 24.10
CA GLY A 33 0.89 0.76 23.32
C GLY A 33 -0.35 1.20 22.53
N SER A 34 -0.82 0.35 21.64
CA SER A 34 -2.00 0.63 20.81
C SER A 34 -3.22 0.92 21.67
N PHE A 35 -3.97 1.97 21.33
CA PHE A 35 -5.21 2.31 22.04
C PHE A 35 -6.45 1.70 21.37
N ARG A 36 -6.31 1.18 20.14
CA ARG A 36 -7.39 0.54 19.39
C ARG A 36 -6.83 -0.52 18.45
N GLN A 37 -7.53 -1.64 18.34
CA GLN A 37 -7.32 -2.65 17.30
C GLN A 37 -8.53 -2.63 16.37
N LEU A 38 -8.28 -2.61 15.07
CA LEU A 38 -9.30 -2.56 14.03
C LEU A 38 -9.59 -3.96 13.49
N ASP A 39 -10.86 -4.20 13.16
CA ASP A 39 -11.25 -5.37 12.38
C ASP A 39 -10.91 -5.13 10.91
N PHE A 40 -9.96 -5.92 10.40
CA PHE A 40 -9.47 -5.82 9.03
C PHE A 40 -10.35 -6.56 8.01
N LEU A 41 -11.44 -7.20 8.44
CA LEU A 41 -12.50 -7.83 7.65
C LEU A 41 -12.11 -9.05 6.81
N VAL A 42 -10.88 -9.12 6.31
CA VAL A 42 -10.36 -10.31 5.63
C VAL A 42 -10.32 -11.47 6.63
N PRO A 43 -10.76 -12.69 6.30
CA PRO A 43 -10.64 -13.80 7.25
C PRO A 43 -9.17 -14.11 7.54
N ALA A 44 -8.77 -14.12 8.82
CA ALA A 44 -7.37 -14.30 9.22
C ALA A 44 -6.71 -15.58 8.65
N ARG A 45 -7.50 -16.64 8.41
CA ARG A 45 -7.03 -17.89 7.78
C ARG A 45 -6.58 -17.75 6.33
N GLU A 46 -6.99 -16.68 5.66
CA GLU A 46 -6.59 -16.36 4.29
C GLU A 46 -5.26 -15.59 4.27
N LEU A 47 -4.85 -14.99 5.39
CA LEU A 47 -3.57 -14.33 5.53
C LEU A 47 -2.47 -15.38 5.76
N ARG A 48 -1.50 -15.40 4.85
CA ARG A 48 -0.38 -16.35 4.95
C ARG A 48 0.58 -15.93 6.06
N GLN A 49 1.20 -16.92 6.68
CA GLN A 49 2.23 -16.72 7.70
C GLN A 49 3.37 -15.87 7.10
N ASN A 50 3.62 -14.68 7.67
CA ASN A 50 4.56 -13.65 7.19
C ASN A 50 4.15 -12.88 5.92
N ARG A 51 2.85 -12.76 5.62
CA ARG A 51 2.34 -11.93 4.51
C ARG A 51 1.13 -11.12 4.99
N GLY A 52 1.42 -9.97 5.60
CA GLY A 52 0.44 -9.12 6.24
C GLY A 52 -0.26 -8.15 5.28
N PHE A 53 -0.74 -7.05 5.85
CA PHE A 53 -1.14 -5.87 5.10
C PHE A 53 0.09 -4.97 4.93
N GLU A 54 0.54 -4.84 3.69
CA GLU A 54 1.66 -3.97 3.30
C GLU A 54 1.15 -2.55 3.07
N THR A 55 -0.02 -2.44 2.44
CA THR A 55 -0.70 -1.15 2.28
C THR A 55 -1.64 -0.90 3.45
N VAL A 56 -1.46 0.23 4.12
CA VAL A 56 -2.42 0.83 5.04
C VAL A 56 -2.53 2.30 4.66
N THR A 57 -3.67 2.74 4.12
CA THR A 57 -3.79 4.09 3.57
C THR A 57 -5.19 4.68 3.71
N HIS A 58 -5.26 6.00 3.86
CA HIS A 58 -6.53 6.71 3.90
C HIS A 58 -6.94 7.16 2.49
N ALA A 59 -8.19 6.90 2.13
CA ALA A 59 -8.79 7.43 0.93
C ALA A 59 -8.88 8.95 0.95
N ASN A 60 -9.09 9.55 -0.22
CA ASN A 60 -9.40 10.97 -0.30
C ASN A 60 -10.66 11.30 0.53
N ALA A 61 -10.59 12.33 1.37
CA ALA A 61 -11.70 12.84 2.17
C ALA A 61 -12.91 13.29 1.34
N ASN A 62 -12.67 13.75 0.11
CA ASN A 62 -13.71 14.18 -0.83
C ASN A 62 -14.07 13.08 -1.85
N GLY A 63 -13.43 11.91 -1.76
CA GLY A 63 -13.73 10.75 -2.61
C GLY A 63 -14.87 9.90 -2.06
N GLN A 64 -15.24 8.84 -2.78
CA GLN A 64 -16.36 7.96 -2.41
C GLN A 64 -16.23 7.33 -1.02
N HIS A 65 -15.00 7.08 -0.54
CA HIS A 65 -14.76 6.50 0.78
C HIS A 65 -14.64 7.54 1.90
N GLN A 66 -14.74 8.83 1.60
CA GLN A 66 -14.80 9.94 2.56
C GLN A 66 -13.68 9.91 3.62
N GLY A 67 -12.44 9.66 3.20
CA GLY A 67 -11.31 9.58 4.14
C GLY A 67 -11.17 8.22 4.85
N GLY A 68 -11.97 7.24 4.44
CA GLY A 68 -11.99 5.88 4.95
C GLY A 68 -10.64 5.18 4.84
N LEU A 69 -10.38 4.28 5.77
CA LEU A 69 -9.14 3.53 5.85
C LEU A 69 -9.25 2.26 4.99
N VAL A 70 -8.25 2.04 4.14
CA VAL A 70 -8.14 0.89 3.23
C VAL A 70 -6.85 0.13 3.54
N VAL A 71 -6.92 -1.18 3.46
CA VAL A 71 -5.77 -2.07 3.62
C VAL A 71 -5.68 -3.05 2.45
N VAL A 72 -4.46 -3.36 2.02
CA VAL A 72 -4.19 -4.32 0.94
C VAL A 72 -3.09 -5.28 1.39
N SER A 73 -3.32 -6.57 1.21
CA SER A 73 -2.33 -7.59 1.56
C SER A 73 -1.21 -7.69 0.52
N GLU A 74 -0.04 -8.20 0.93
CA GLU A 74 1.09 -8.42 0.01
C GLU A 74 0.70 -9.39 -1.13
N LYS A 75 0.23 -10.58 -0.74
CA LYS A 75 -0.04 -11.74 -1.62
C LYS A 75 -0.99 -12.76 -0.98
N SER A 76 -1.94 -12.32 -0.18
CA SER A 76 -2.99 -13.21 0.32
C SER A 76 -4.06 -13.35 -0.74
N LEU A 77 -4.25 -14.55 -1.30
CA LEU A 77 -5.00 -14.75 -2.53
C LEU A 77 -6.38 -15.36 -2.27
N ASP A 78 -7.39 -14.88 -2.99
CA ASP A 78 -8.67 -15.55 -3.12
C ASP A 78 -8.57 -16.83 -3.99
N LYS A 79 -9.69 -17.54 -4.15
CA LYS A 79 -9.75 -18.76 -4.98
C LYS A 79 -9.48 -18.53 -6.47
N SER A 80 -9.61 -17.29 -6.93
CA SER A 80 -9.36 -16.87 -8.30
C SER A 80 -7.94 -16.30 -8.50
N GLY A 81 -7.13 -16.24 -7.45
CA GLY A 81 -5.77 -15.72 -7.49
C GLY A 81 -5.65 -14.21 -7.34
N ASN A 82 -6.73 -13.51 -6.96
CA ASN A 82 -6.71 -12.07 -6.70
C ASN A 82 -6.27 -11.78 -5.26
N ILE A 83 -5.65 -10.63 -5.04
CA ILE A 83 -5.09 -10.24 -3.74
C ILE A 83 -6.18 -9.65 -2.85
N TYR A 84 -6.29 -10.11 -1.59
CA TYR A 84 -7.25 -9.59 -0.64
C TYR A 84 -6.94 -8.16 -0.21
N ALA A 85 -8.01 -7.36 -0.15
CA ALA A 85 -8.01 -6.01 0.35
C ALA A 85 -9.32 -5.71 1.11
N ALA A 86 -9.34 -4.64 1.89
CA ALA A 86 -10.55 -4.24 2.60
C ALA A 86 -10.62 -2.74 2.82
N ILE A 87 -11.82 -2.19 2.66
CA ILE A 87 -12.21 -0.88 3.18
C ILE A 87 -12.67 -1.14 4.61
N ILE A 88 -11.93 -0.67 5.61
CA ILE A 88 -12.14 -1.02 7.02
C ILE A 88 -12.83 0.11 7.82
N GLU A 89 -12.80 1.33 7.29
CA GLU A 89 -13.58 2.49 7.75
C GLU A 89 -14.19 3.25 6.55
N GLY A 90 -15.33 3.92 6.75
CA GLY A 90 -16.03 4.68 5.70
C GLY A 90 -17.33 4.02 5.20
N PRO A 91 -18.08 4.70 4.31
CA PRO A 91 -19.44 4.29 3.88
C PRO A 91 -19.49 2.97 3.10
N HIS A 92 -18.41 2.62 2.40
CA HIS A 92 -18.32 1.42 1.55
C HIS A 92 -17.56 0.26 2.21
N LYS A 93 -17.59 0.20 3.56
CA LYS A 93 -16.86 -0.80 4.35
C LYS A 93 -17.11 -2.24 3.85
N GLY A 94 -16.05 -2.98 3.57
CA GLY A 94 -16.13 -4.34 3.06
C GLY A 94 -14.83 -4.87 2.45
N VAL A 95 -14.80 -6.18 2.23
CA VAL A 95 -13.71 -6.87 1.52
C VAL A 95 -13.89 -6.70 0.01
N PHE A 96 -12.79 -6.45 -0.68
CA PHE A 96 -12.67 -6.49 -2.13
C PHE A 96 -11.38 -7.23 -2.48
N THR A 97 -11.11 -7.43 -3.77
CA THR A 97 -9.83 -7.99 -4.20
C THR A 97 -9.18 -7.13 -5.27
N VAL A 98 -7.86 -7.14 -5.33
CA VAL A 98 -7.09 -6.51 -6.40
C VAL A 98 -6.63 -7.61 -7.35
N LYS A 99 -6.92 -7.45 -8.64
CA LYS A 99 -6.48 -8.41 -9.65
C LYS A 99 -4.97 -8.51 -9.64
N ARG A 100 -4.45 -9.73 -9.56
CA ARG A 100 -3.01 -9.99 -9.64
C ARG A 100 -2.59 -10.11 -11.10
N ASN A 101 -1.60 -9.31 -11.49
CA ASN A 101 -0.97 -9.40 -12.81
C ASN A 101 0.48 -9.84 -12.63
N ASP A 102 0.91 -10.90 -13.33
CA ASP A 102 2.27 -11.44 -13.30
C ASP A 102 2.76 -11.82 -11.90
N ASP A 103 4.08 -11.79 -11.69
CA ASP A 103 4.77 -12.17 -10.46
C ASP A 103 5.16 -11.00 -9.56
N PHE A 104 4.35 -9.95 -9.57
CA PHE A 104 4.50 -8.82 -8.64
C PHE A 104 3.64 -9.02 -7.40
N ASP A 105 4.22 -8.67 -6.26
CA ASP A 105 3.58 -8.65 -4.94
C ASP A 105 3.50 -7.19 -4.46
N ILE A 106 2.43 -6.82 -3.75
CA ILE A 106 2.22 -5.43 -3.31
C ILE A 106 3.14 -5.13 -2.14
N THR A 107 3.77 -3.95 -2.12
CA THR A 107 4.65 -3.52 -1.02
C THR A 107 4.22 -2.22 -0.36
N ASP A 108 3.47 -1.35 -1.04
CA ASP A 108 2.82 -0.20 -0.41
C ASP A 108 1.71 0.40 -1.32
N GLY A 109 0.96 1.37 -0.83
CA GLY A 109 -0.10 2.03 -1.58
C GLY A 109 -0.55 3.38 -1.00
N ALA A 110 -0.91 4.32 -1.87
CA ALA A 110 -1.40 5.64 -1.50
C ALA A 110 -2.55 6.08 -2.41
N PHE A 111 -3.55 6.76 -1.86
CA PHE A 111 -4.62 7.34 -2.67
C PHE A 111 -4.17 8.62 -3.36
N LEU A 112 -4.56 8.74 -4.63
CA LEU A 112 -4.43 9.93 -5.44
C LEU A 112 -5.56 10.94 -5.12
N PRO A 113 -5.36 12.24 -5.41
CA PRO A 113 -6.39 13.25 -5.20
C PRO A 113 -7.66 13.06 -6.04
N ASP A 114 -7.63 12.29 -7.11
CA ASP A 114 -8.83 11.96 -7.90
C ASP A 114 -9.63 10.79 -7.33
N GLY A 115 -9.11 10.10 -6.31
CA GLY A 115 -9.76 8.98 -5.64
C GLY A 115 -9.26 7.61 -6.08
N ASP A 116 -8.34 7.55 -7.05
CA ASP A 116 -7.69 6.30 -7.45
C ASP A 116 -6.65 5.85 -6.43
N LEU A 117 -6.39 4.55 -6.37
CA LEU A 117 -5.39 3.96 -5.49
C LEU A 117 -4.12 3.66 -6.29
N LEU A 118 -3.02 4.31 -5.95
CA LEU A 118 -1.71 3.98 -6.49
C LEU A 118 -1.10 2.86 -5.64
N LEU A 119 -0.73 1.76 -6.27
CA LEU A 119 -0.03 0.63 -5.63
C LEU A 119 1.41 0.58 -6.11
N LEU A 120 2.33 0.43 -5.16
CA LEU A 120 3.70 0.02 -5.39
C LEU A 120 3.78 -1.50 -5.30
N GLU A 121 4.35 -2.11 -6.33
CA GLU A 121 4.48 -3.56 -6.40
C GLU A 121 5.90 -3.94 -6.79
N ARG A 122 6.37 -5.06 -6.26
CA ARG A 122 7.76 -5.53 -6.39
C ARG A 122 7.79 -6.99 -6.85
N SER A 123 8.80 -7.33 -7.63
CA SER A 123 9.09 -8.71 -8.02
C SER A 123 10.58 -8.97 -7.93
N PHE A 124 10.95 -10.15 -7.45
CA PHE A 124 12.35 -10.59 -7.40
C PHE A 124 12.47 -12.03 -7.89
N THR A 125 13.38 -12.26 -8.83
CA THR A 125 13.78 -13.60 -9.25
C THR A 125 15.29 -13.68 -9.36
N MET A 126 15.87 -14.86 -9.10
CA MET A 126 17.33 -15.03 -9.18
C MET A 126 17.89 -14.75 -10.59
N ALA A 127 17.11 -15.06 -11.63
CA ALA A 127 17.52 -14.87 -13.03
C ALA A 127 17.20 -13.46 -13.56
N GLY A 128 16.09 -12.86 -13.13
CA GLY A 128 15.60 -11.58 -13.63
C GLY A 128 15.92 -10.37 -12.75
N GLY A 129 16.53 -10.59 -11.59
CA GLY A 129 16.80 -9.55 -10.61
C GLY A 129 15.54 -8.95 -10.00
N LEU A 130 15.71 -7.76 -9.43
CA LEU A 130 14.64 -6.99 -8.83
C LEU A 130 13.92 -6.12 -9.87
N LYS A 131 12.60 -6.02 -9.72
CA LYS A 131 11.72 -5.14 -10.49
C LYS A 131 10.73 -4.47 -9.57
N MET A 132 10.30 -3.28 -9.95
CA MET A 132 9.18 -2.57 -9.33
C MET A 132 8.21 -2.10 -10.41
N ARG A 133 6.95 -1.88 -10.01
CA ARG A 133 5.98 -1.13 -10.82
C ARG A 133 5.07 -0.27 -9.95
N LEU A 134 4.60 0.82 -10.54
CA LEU A 134 3.50 1.63 -10.01
C LEU A 134 2.25 1.32 -10.83
N ARG A 135 1.19 0.89 -10.16
CA ARG A 135 -0.09 0.57 -10.79
C ARG A 135 -1.18 1.48 -10.24
N ARG A 136 -1.89 2.16 -11.14
CA ARG A 136 -3.04 2.99 -10.79
C ARG A 136 -4.28 2.10 -10.83
N ILE A 137 -4.88 1.86 -9.67
CA ILE A 137 -6.12 1.13 -9.52
C ILE A 137 -7.27 2.13 -9.53
N TYR A 138 -8.23 1.91 -10.41
CA TYR A 138 -9.39 2.79 -10.53
C TYR A 138 -10.16 2.83 -9.21
N GLY A 139 -10.44 4.03 -8.73
CA GLY A 139 -11.12 4.28 -7.46
C GLY A 139 -12.46 3.57 -7.41
N GLU A 140 -13.26 3.64 -8.48
CA GLU A 140 -14.57 2.97 -8.56
C GLU A 140 -14.50 1.43 -8.40
N GLY A 141 -13.32 0.83 -8.64
CA GLY A 141 -13.08 -0.59 -8.43
C GLY A 141 -12.78 -0.95 -6.97
N VAL A 142 -12.41 0.02 -6.14
CA VAL A 142 -12.25 -0.13 -4.68
C VAL A 142 -13.64 -0.16 -4.05
N GLU A 143 -14.39 -1.23 -4.27
CA GLU A 143 -15.76 -1.38 -3.77
C GLU A 143 -15.98 -2.77 -3.21
N LYS A 144 -16.81 -2.90 -2.18
CA LYS A 144 -17.11 -4.19 -1.55
C LYS A 144 -17.54 -5.23 -2.59
N GLY A 145 -16.82 -6.36 -2.62
CA GLY A 145 -17.08 -7.49 -3.50
C GLY A 145 -16.59 -7.32 -4.94
N ALA A 146 -15.98 -6.18 -5.28
CA ALA A 146 -15.39 -5.95 -6.58
C ALA A 146 -14.00 -6.59 -6.71
N VAL A 147 -13.57 -6.78 -7.96
CA VAL A 147 -12.19 -7.06 -8.34
C VAL A 147 -11.61 -5.79 -8.97
N ALA A 148 -10.80 -5.06 -8.21
CA ALA A 148 -10.16 -3.83 -8.63
C ALA A 148 -8.98 -4.11 -9.57
N ASP A 149 -8.82 -3.33 -10.62
CA ASP A 149 -7.71 -3.40 -11.58
C ASP A 149 -7.43 -2.01 -12.15
N GLY A 150 -6.36 -1.89 -12.92
CA GLY A 150 -6.04 -0.66 -13.63
C GLY A 150 -4.65 -0.67 -14.27
N PRO A 151 -4.27 0.42 -14.96
CA PRO A 151 -3.06 0.45 -15.78
C PRO A 151 -1.78 0.50 -14.94
N VAL A 152 -0.71 -0.08 -15.49
CA VAL A 152 0.66 0.14 -15.01
C VAL A 152 1.14 1.49 -15.54
N LEU A 153 1.53 2.39 -14.63
CA LEU A 153 2.04 3.73 -14.98
C LEU A 153 3.55 3.73 -15.19
N LEU A 154 4.27 2.94 -14.39
CA LEU A 154 5.72 2.82 -14.44
C LEU A 154 6.11 1.38 -14.15
N GLN A 155 7.06 0.83 -14.91
CA GLN A 155 7.73 -0.41 -14.59
C GLN A 155 9.23 -0.24 -14.79
N ALA A 156 10.00 -0.63 -13.78
CA ALA A 156 11.45 -0.46 -13.75
C ALA A 156 12.13 -1.74 -13.24
N ASP A 157 13.35 -1.96 -13.70
CA ASP A 157 14.26 -3.03 -13.25
C ASP A 157 15.61 -2.44 -12.83
N MET A 158 16.57 -3.29 -12.49
CA MET A 158 17.92 -2.88 -12.05
C MET A 158 18.70 -2.02 -13.06
N GLY A 159 18.26 -1.91 -14.32
CA GLY A 159 18.83 -0.97 -15.29
C GLY A 159 18.42 0.48 -15.02
N TYR A 160 17.31 0.68 -14.31
CA TYR A 160 16.87 1.95 -13.76
C TYR A 160 17.38 2.04 -12.32
N GLN A 161 17.68 3.23 -11.84
CA GLN A 161 18.28 3.44 -10.51
C GLN A 161 17.26 3.19 -9.37
N ILE A 162 16.73 1.98 -9.29
CA ILE A 162 15.81 1.47 -8.27
C ILE A 162 16.54 0.51 -7.33
N ASP A 163 15.88 0.18 -6.23
CA ASP A 163 16.27 -0.88 -5.31
C ASP A 163 15.00 -1.51 -4.72
N ASN A 164 15.08 -2.12 -3.55
CA ASN A 164 13.99 -2.77 -2.84
C ASN A 164 12.93 -1.78 -2.33
N MET A 165 12.19 -1.19 -3.26
CA MET A 165 11.18 -0.16 -2.99
C MET A 165 10.03 -0.74 -2.16
N GLU A 166 9.83 -0.18 -0.98
CA GLU A 166 8.89 -0.68 0.04
C GLU A 166 8.07 0.42 0.69
N GLY A 167 8.34 1.69 0.39
CA GLY A 167 7.48 2.79 0.82
C GLY A 167 7.07 3.67 -0.35
N LEU A 168 5.82 4.15 -0.30
CA LEU A 168 5.18 5.04 -1.24
C LEU A 168 4.42 6.13 -0.49
N ASP A 169 4.58 7.38 -0.92
CA ASP A 169 3.67 8.46 -0.50
C ASP A 169 3.33 9.39 -1.67
N VAL A 170 2.18 10.05 -1.56
CA VAL A 170 1.66 11.00 -2.55
C VAL A 170 1.36 12.33 -1.88
N TRP A 171 1.98 13.40 -2.38
CA TRP A 171 1.86 14.72 -1.78
C TRP A 171 1.87 15.83 -2.85
N ALA A 172 1.35 17.00 -2.49
CA ALA A 172 1.38 18.18 -3.36
C ALA A 172 2.57 19.06 -3.00
N ARG A 173 3.42 19.36 -3.98
CA ARG A 173 4.52 20.32 -3.84
C ARG A 173 3.99 21.75 -3.87
N ASP A 174 4.77 22.71 -3.37
CA ASP A 174 4.41 24.13 -3.28
C ASP A 174 4.01 24.77 -4.62
N ASP A 175 4.45 24.21 -5.75
CA ASP A 175 4.08 24.65 -7.10
C ASP A 175 2.81 23.96 -7.65
N GLY A 176 2.16 23.13 -6.86
CA GLY A 176 0.96 22.37 -7.22
C GLY A 176 1.24 21.06 -7.94
N ALA A 177 2.51 20.68 -8.16
CA ALA A 177 2.83 19.39 -8.75
C ALA A 177 2.43 18.23 -7.81
N LEU A 178 1.79 17.20 -8.38
CA LEU A 178 1.50 15.96 -7.66
C LEU A 178 2.76 15.10 -7.65
N MET A 179 3.33 14.90 -6.47
CA MET A 179 4.56 14.16 -6.27
C MET A 179 4.25 12.73 -5.82
N VAL A 180 5.03 11.79 -6.34
CA VAL A 180 5.10 10.40 -5.88
C VAL A 180 6.49 10.17 -5.33
N SER A 181 6.57 9.91 -4.02
CA SER A 181 7.83 9.60 -3.33
C SER A 181 7.94 8.10 -3.11
N LEU A 182 9.10 7.54 -3.43
CA LEU A 182 9.43 6.13 -3.19
C LEU A 182 10.67 6.03 -2.31
N ILE A 183 10.66 5.10 -1.36
CA ILE A 183 11.82 4.76 -0.54
C ILE A 183 12.11 3.26 -0.62
N SER A 184 13.40 2.91 -0.69
CA SER A 184 13.84 1.52 -0.57
C SER A 184 14.19 1.15 0.86
N ASP A 185 14.01 -0.14 1.15
CA ASP A 185 14.61 -0.78 2.31
C ASP A 185 15.95 -1.42 1.93
N ASP A 186 16.95 -1.33 2.79
CA ASP A 186 18.23 -1.99 2.58
C ASP A 186 18.25 -3.43 3.09
N ASN A 187 17.21 -3.89 3.81
CA ASN A 187 17.11 -5.24 4.38
C ASN A 187 18.39 -5.68 5.13
N HIS A 188 19.14 -4.72 5.68
CA HIS A 188 20.48 -4.91 6.26
C HIS A 188 21.53 -5.55 5.32
N SER A 189 21.33 -5.45 4.00
CA SER A 189 22.22 -5.99 2.97
C SER A 189 23.21 -4.93 2.47
N ILE A 190 24.49 -5.31 2.41
CA ILE A 190 25.55 -4.45 1.83
C ILE A 190 25.42 -4.25 0.30
N LEU A 191 24.55 -5.03 -0.36
CA LEU A 191 24.33 -4.94 -1.81
C LEU A 191 23.15 -4.03 -2.19
N GLN A 192 22.28 -3.72 -1.23
CA GLN A 192 21.11 -2.88 -1.43
C GLN A 192 21.44 -1.44 -1.06
N ARG A 193 20.81 -0.50 -1.76
CA ARG A 193 20.99 0.93 -1.59
C ARG A 193 19.80 1.53 -0.88
N ASN A 194 20.06 2.49 -0.01
CA ASN A 194 19.04 3.39 0.53
C ASN A 194 18.79 4.49 -0.50
N LEU A 195 17.66 4.40 -1.20
CA LEU A 195 17.23 5.31 -2.23
C LEU A 195 15.97 6.03 -1.79
N TYR A 196 15.91 7.31 -2.13
CA TYR A 196 14.71 8.11 -2.10
C TYR A 196 14.52 8.72 -3.48
N LEU A 197 13.43 8.36 -4.15
CA LEU A 197 13.10 8.83 -5.50
C LEU A 197 11.82 9.64 -5.47
N GLU A 198 11.77 10.71 -6.25
CA GLU A 198 10.58 11.53 -6.42
C GLU A 198 10.23 11.65 -7.90
N PHE A 199 8.95 11.48 -8.21
CA PHE A 199 8.41 11.61 -9.56
C PHE A 199 7.28 12.63 -9.56
N ILE A 200 7.19 13.43 -10.61
CA ILE A 200 5.98 14.21 -10.88
C ILE A 200 4.99 13.28 -11.60
N LEU A 201 3.80 13.12 -11.03
CA LEU A 201 2.70 12.40 -11.66
C LEU A 201 1.89 13.39 -12.52
N HIS A 202 1.97 13.23 -13.83
CA HIS A 202 1.17 13.98 -14.78
C HIS A 202 -0.21 13.33 -14.95
N GLN A 203 -1.25 14.16 -15.01
CA GLN A 203 -2.56 13.71 -15.48
C GLN A 203 -2.52 13.65 -17.01
N ASP A 204 -3.06 12.57 -17.57
CA ASP A 204 -3.32 12.46 -19.02
C ASP A 204 -4.50 13.34 -19.44
#